data_AF-A0A941XSB9-F1
#
_entry.id   AF-A0A941XSB9-F1
#
_cell.length_a   1.000
_cell.length_b   1.000
_cell.length_c   1.000
_cell.angle_alpha   90.00
_cell.angle_beta   90.00
_cell.angle_gamma   90.00
#
_symmetry.space_group_name_H-M   'P 1'
#
loop_
_entity.id
_entity.type
_entity.pdbx_description
1 polymer ?
#
loop_
_entity_poly.entity_id
_entity_poly.type
_entity_poly.pdbx_seq_one_letter_code
_entity_poly.pdbx_strand_id
1 'polypeptide(L)'
;MIKAAFFDIDGTLVSFKTHEVPASTVRALHQLRSQGILTFIATGRHILTVNNLGNLKFDGYMTLNGSYCFIDLKVIYKHSIPPTDISMLVNYLQEKANFPCIFVHENALYMNYTNEQTTKAFQLLNFPQPPILPLTEAAQGEIFQLIAFFTPSQEMEIMPQLPHCQSTRWTSLFSDIIPLGSNKQIGMQKIIEYYGFSREEVIAFGDGGNDIPMLQYAGISV
;
A
#
# COMPACT_ATOMS: atom_id res chain seq x y z
N MET A 1 9.68 -26.96 -0.06
CA MET A 1 9.39 -26.56 1.34
C MET A 1 9.19 -25.06 1.33
N ILE A 2 8.27 -24.52 2.13
CA ILE A 2 8.06 -23.07 2.20
C ILE A 2 9.28 -22.40 2.85
N LYS A 3 9.76 -21.31 2.24
CA LYS A 3 10.89 -20.48 2.68
C LYS A 3 10.47 -19.05 3.02
N ALA A 4 9.36 -18.57 2.46
CA ALA A 4 8.86 -17.23 2.72
C ALA A 4 7.33 -17.20 2.87
N ALA A 5 6.86 -16.36 3.78
CA ALA A 5 5.45 -16.08 4.01
C ALA A 5 5.18 -14.58 3.89
N PHE A 6 4.19 -14.21 3.07
CA PHE A 6 3.76 -12.83 2.83
C PHE A 6 2.40 -12.60 3.47
N PHE A 7 2.26 -11.50 4.20
CA PHE A 7 1.05 -11.20 4.95
C PHE A 7 0.56 -9.80 4.64
N ASP A 8 -0.71 -9.68 4.23
CA ASP A 8 -1.42 -8.42 4.35
C ASP A 8 -1.60 -8.02 5.84
N ILE A 9 -1.84 -6.73 6.08
CA ILE A 9 -2.08 -6.19 7.42
C ILE A 9 -3.56 -6.19 7.78
N ASP A 10 -4.38 -5.42 7.07
CA ASP A 10 -5.70 -4.99 7.55
C ASP A 10 -6.76 -5.99 7.14
N GLY A 11 -7.32 -6.74 8.10
CA GLY A 11 -8.24 -7.84 7.80
C GLY A 11 -7.54 -9.21 7.78
N THR A 12 -6.21 -9.20 7.62
CA THR A 12 -5.36 -10.41 7.63
C THR A 12 -4.59 -10.59 8.94
N LEU A 13 -3.56 -9.77 9.21
CA LEU A 13 -2.83 -9.83 10.50
C LEU A 13 -3.57 -9.10 11.62
N VAL A 14 -4.21 -7.99 11.30
CA VAL A 14 -4.86 -7.08 12.23
C VAL A 14 -6.37 -7.19 12.05
N SER A 15 -7.08 -7.49 13.13
CA SER A 15 -8.54 -7.60 13.08
C SER A 15 -9.21 -6.22 12.93
N PHE A 16 -10.19 -6.11 12.04
CA PHE A 16 -11.06 -4.92 12.00
C PHE A 16 -11.92 -4.72 13.27
N LYS A 17 -12.05 -5.75 14.13
CA LYS A 17 -12.85 -5.66 15.36
C LYS A 17 -12.03 -5.17 16.55
N THR A 18 -10.82 -5.69 16.71
CA THR A 18 -9.96 -5.36 17.85
C THR A 18 -8.89 -4.32 17.51
N HIS A 19 -8.65 -4.09 16.22
CA HIS A 19 -7.55 -3.26 15.71
C HIS A 19 -6.16 -3.71 16.20
N GLU A 20 -6.04 -5.00 16.53
CA GLU A 20 -4.83 -5.62 17.07
C GLU A 20 -4.54 -6.95 16.37
N VAL A 21 -3.28 -7.38 16.43
CA VAL A 21 -2.86 -8.71 15.98
C VAL A 21 -3.25 -9.76 17.04
N PRO A 22 -4.03 -10.80 16.70
CA PRO A 22 -4.41 -11.84 17.65
C PRO A 22 -3.20 -12.58 18.23
N ALA A 23 -3.28 -12.95 19.52
CA ALA A 23 -2.21 -13.70 20.19
C ALA A 23 -1.86 -15.04 19.51
N SER A 24 -2.83 -15.68 18.83
CA SER A 24 -2.59 -16.87 18.00
C SER A 24 -1.69 -16.57 16.80
N THR A 25 -1.90 -15.44 16.13
CA THR A 25 -1.11 -14.98 14.99
C THR A 25 0.33 -14.69 15.42
N VAL A 26 0.51 -14.03 16.57
CA VAL A 26 1.85 -13.80 17.16
C VAL A 26 2.61 -15.12 17.36
N ARG A 27 1.95 -16.14 17.95
CA ARG A 27 2.56 -17.47 18.13
C ARG A 27 2.91 -18.14 16.79
N ALA A 28 2.03 -18.06 15.80
CA ALA A 28 2.26 -18.62 14.47
C ALA A 28 3.46 -17.96 13.76
N LEU A 29 3.57 -16.63 13.82
CA LEU A 29 4.71 -15.88 13.27
C LEU A 29 6.02 -16.27 13.93
N HIS A 30 6.04 -16.40 15.27
CA HIS A 30 7.24 -16.91 15.97
C HIS A 30 7.62 -18.33 15.53
N GLN A 31 6.63 -19.21 15.35
CA GLN A 31 6.89 -20.57 14.89
C GLN A 31 7.45 -20.61 13.46
N LEU A 32 6.93 -19.81 12.53
CA LEU A 32 7.48 -19.68 11.17
C LEU A 32 8.95 -19.25 11.22
N ARG A 33 9.25 -18.19 11.97
CA ARG A 33 10.61 -17.66 12.10
C ARG A 33 11.57 -18.68 12.74
N SER A 34 11.11 -19.46 13.72
CA SER A 34 11.92 -20.51 14.35
C SER A 34 12.30 -21.64 13.39
N GLN A 35 11.54 -21.82 12.31
CA GLN A 35 11.82 -22.78 11.24
C GLN A 35 12.66 -22.17 10.11
N GLY A 36 13.13 -20.93 10.25
CA GLY A 36 13.89 -20.23 9.23
C GLY A 36 13.03 -19.71 8.07
N ILE A 37 11.71 -19.70 8.20
CA ILE A 37 10.81 -19.12 7.20
C ILE A 37 10.84 -17.60 7.35
N LEU A 38 11.21 -16.90 6.28
CA LEU A 38 11.20 -15.45 6.23
C LEU A 38 9.75 -14.93 6.16
N THR A 39 9.51 -13.80 6.79
CA THR A 39 8.19 -13.20 6.94
C THR A 39 8.20 -11.79 6.37
N PHE A 40 7.29 -11.50 5.45
CA PHE A 40 7.21 -10.22 4.75
C PHE A 40 5.83 -9.60 4.91
N ILE A 41 5.79 -8.28 5.04
CA ILE A 41 4.55 -7.50 4.99
C ILE A 41 4.23 -7.15 3.53
N ALA A 42 2.95 -7.25 3.16
CA ALA A 42 2.40 -6.97 1.85
C ALA A 42 1.19 -6.03 1.97
N THR A 43 1.39 -4.70 1.95
CA THR A 43 0.34 -3.74 2.31
C THR A 43 0.20 -2.58 1.32
N GLY A 44 -1.01 -2.01 1.25
CA GLY A 44 -1.27 -0.72 0.60
C GLY A 44 -0.80 0.48 1.42
N ARG A 45 -0.52 0.30 2.71
CA ARG A 45 -0.06 1.36 3.62
C ARG A 45 1.35 1.84 3.27
N HIS A 46 1.64 3.09 3.64
CA HIS A 46 2.99 3.63 3.73
C HIS A 46 3.64 3.15 5.04
N ILE A 47 4.98 3.00 5.09
CA ILE A 47 5.66 2.53 6.32
C ILE A 47 5.38 3.42 7.54
N LEU A 48 5.30 4.75 7.33
CA LEU A 48 4.98 5.71 8.39
C LEU A 48 3.54 5.57 8.94
N THR A 49 2.66 4.84 8.26
CA THR A 49 1.26 4.65 8.66
C THR A 49 0.97 3.22 9.11
N VAL A 50 2.00 2.36 9.17
CA VAL A 50 1.94 1.04 9.81
C VAL A 50 2.20 1.21 11.31
N ASN A 51 1.14 1.27 12.10
CA ASN A 51 1.18 1.55 13.54
C ASN A 51 0.48 0.47 14.39
N ASN A 52 0.06 -0.64 13.79
CA ASN A 52 -0.84 -1.65 14.36
C ASN A 52 -0.24 -3.07 14.42
N LEU A 53 1.06 -3.22 14.12
CA LEU A 53 1.78 -4.50 14.20
C LEU A 53 2.51 -4.73 15.54
N GLY A 54 2.42 -3.77 16.47
CA GLY A 54 3.08 -3.83 17.77
C GLY A 54 4.60 -4.01 17.63
N ASN A 55 5.15 -4.99 18.36
CA ASN A 55 6.59 -5.29 18.38
C ASN A 55 6.99 -6.45 17.43
N LEU A 56 6.09 -6.85 16.51
CA LEU A 56 6.38 -7.91 15.57
C LEU A 56 7.51 -7.50 14.62
N LYS A 57 8.36 -8.46 14.27
CA LYS A 57 9.49 -8.26 13.35
C LYS A 57 9.24 -9.05 12.07
N PHE A 58 9.49 -8.38 10.96
CA PHE A 58 9.41 -8.91 9.60
C PHE A 58 10.76 -8.65 8.91
N ASP A 59 11.11 -9.53 7.98
CA ASP A 59 12.40 -9.50 7.28
C ASP A 59 12.38 -8.50 6.10
N GLY A 60 11.19 -8.08 5.67
CA GLY A 60 11.04 -7.00 4.70
C GLY A 60 9.59 -6.55 4.55
N TYR A 61 9.43 -5.46 3.82
CA TYR A 61 8.14 -4.82 3.59
C TYR A 61 7.98 -4.52 2.11
N MET A 62 6.80 -4.88 1.62
CA MET A 62 6.23 -4.43 0.37
C MET A 62 5.09 -3.48 0.73
N THR A 63 5.33 -2.19 0.54
CA THR A 63 4.39 -1.10 0.87
C THR A 63 3.80 -0.50 -0.40
N LEU A 64 2.80 0.37 -0.25
CA LEU A 64 2.21 1.13 -1.37
C LEU A 64 1.74 0.24 -2.52
N ASN A 65 1.08 -0.87 -2.17
CA ASN A 65 0.60 -1.88 -3.11
C ASN A 65 1.70 -2.41 -4.04
N GLY A 66 2.91 -2.62 -3.52
CA GLY A 66 4.03 -3.15 -4.30
C GLY A 66 4.95 -2.10 -4.93
N SER A 67 4.57 -0.83 -4.86
CA SER A 67 5.33 0.27 -5.48
C SER A 67 6.62 0.61 -4.73
N TYR A 68 6.78 0.15 -3.47
CA TYR A 68 7.98 0.41 -2.68
C TYR A 68 8.32 -0.78 -1.77
N CYS A 69 9.45 -1.42 -2.03
CA CYS A 69 9.90 -2.64 -1.37
C CYS A 69 11.29 -2.48 -0.74
N PHE A 70 11.43 -2.91 0.51
CA PHE A 70 12.70 -2.84 1.24
C PHE A 70 12.90 -4.01 2.20
N ILE A 71 14.18 -4.35 2.44
CA ILE A 71 14.66 -5.42 3.33
C ILE A 71 15.73 -4.80 4.22
N ASP A 72 15.63 -4.97 5.55
CA ASP A 72 16.60 -4.42 6.51
C ASP A 72 16.99 -2.94 6.23
N LEU A 73 15.99 -2.10 5.92
CA LEU A 73 16.12 -0.67 5.52
C LEU A 73 16.69 -0.41 4.11
N LYS A 74 17.19 -1.43 3.40
CA LYS A 74 17.65 -1.29 2.03
C LYS A 74 16.47 -1.37 1.07
N VAL A 75 16.24 -0.29 0.32
CA VAL A 75 15.31 -0.28 -0.81
C VAL A 75 15.82 -1.22 -1.89
N ILE A 76 15.02 -2.22 -2.27
CA ILE A 76 15.36 -3.16 -3.33
C ILE A 76 14.59 -2.88 -4.62
N TYR A 77 13.44 -2.22 -4.50
CA TYR A 77 12.60 -1.85 -5.64
C TYR A 77 11.72 -0.66 -5.25
N LYS A 78 11.58 0.28 -6.18
CA LYS A 78 10.61 1.37 -6.08
C LYS A 78 10.10 1.76 -7.47
N HIS A 79 8.86 2.17 -7.54
CA HIS A 79 8.19 2.64 -8.75
C HIS A 79 7.30 3.82 -8.40
N SER A 80 7.63 4.99 -8.92
CA SER A 80 6.91 6.24 -8.66
C SER A 80 5.92 6.56 -9.78
N ILE A 81 4.92 7.37 -9.45
CA ILE A 81 3.97 7.91 -10.43
C ILE A 81 4.75 8.90 -11.30
N PRO A 82 4.65 8.81 -12.64
CA PRO A 82 5.35 9.74 -13.52
C PRO A 82 5.00 11.20 -13.21
N PRO A 83 5.99 12.12 -13.18
CA PRO A 83 5.74 13.54 -12.92
C PRO A 83 4.72 14.18 -13.89
N THR A 84 4.59 13.62 -15.10
CA THR A 84 3.57 14.04 -16.08
C THR A 84 2.16 13.79 -15.56
N ASP A 85 1.89 12.63 -14.97
CA ASP A 85 0.58 12.26 -14.44
C ASP A 85 0.27 13.06 -13.18
N ILE A 86 1.27 13.29 -12.32
CA ILE A 86 1.12 14.20 -11.18
C ILE A 86 0.76 15.61 -11.64
N SER A 87 1.43 16.14 -12.67
CA SER A 87 1.15 17.47 -13.21
C SER A 87 -0.27 17.55 -13.78
N MET A 88 -0.72 16.51 -14.49
CA MET A 88 -2.10 16.42 -15.01
C MET A 88 -3.13 16.40 -13.87
N LEU A 89 -2.88 15.64 -12.80
CA LEU A 89 -3.74 15.63 -11.62
C LEU A 89 -3.80 17.00 -10.95
N VAL A 90 -2.66 17.65 -10.74
CA VAL A 90 -2.61 18.97 -10.10
C VAL A 90 -3.41 20.00 -10.91
N ASN A 91 -3.24 20.02 -12.23
CA ASN A 91 -4.01 20.91 -13.11
C ASN A 91 -5.52 20.59 -13.04
N TYR A 92 -5.88 19.31 -13.07
CA TYR A 92 -7.29 18.88 -12.92
C TYR A 92 -7.89 19.35 -11.59
N LEU A 93 -7.15 19.22 -10.49
CA LEU A 93 -7.56 19.63 -9.15
C LEU A 93 -7.71 21.15 -9.00
N GLN A 94 -6.97 21.92 -9.80
CA GLN A 94 -7.03 23.38 -9.79
C GLN A 94 -8.14 23.94 -10.69
N GLU A 95 -8.39 23.31 -11.84
CA GLU A 95 -9.21 23.91 -12.91
C GLU A 95 -10.60 23.30 -13.06
N LYS A 96 -10.78 22.00 -12.74
CA LYS A 96 -12.00 21.27 -13.12
C LYS A 96 -12.82 20.80 -11.94
N ALA A 97 -12.19 20.16 -10.96
CA ALA A 97 -12.88 19.59 -9.81
C ALA A 97 -11.95 19.58 -8.61
N ASN A 98 -12.53 19.54 -7.41
CA ASN A 98 -11.76 19.53 -6.17
C ASN A 98 -12.15 18.30 -5.34
N PHE A 99 -11.16 17.49 -4.97
CA PHE A 99 -11.31 16.40 -4.00
C PHE A 99 -10.06 16.32 -3.11
N PRO A 100 -10.20 15.88 -1.85
CA PRO A 100 -9.05 15.66 -0.98
C PRO A 100 -8.16 14.56 -1.55
N CYS A 101 -6.86 14.78 -1.52
CA CYS A 101 -5.86 13.84 -1.99
C CYS A 101 -4.66 13.85 -1.04
N ILE A 102 -4.23 12.67 -0.61
CA ILE A 102 -2.94 12.51 0.09
C ILE A 102 -1.89 12.17 -0.95
N PHE A 103 -0.77 12.89 -0.93
CA PHE A 103 0.41 12.67 -1.73
C PHE A 103 1.43 11.91 -0.89
N VAL A 104 1.80 10.71 -1.34
CA VAL A 104 2.66 9.79 -0.59
C VAL A 104 4.07 9.77 -1.21
N HIS A 105 5.00 10.40 -0.51
CA HIS A 105 6.44 10.38 -0.82
C HIS A 105 7.14 9.28 -0.01
N GLU A 106 8.41 9.05 -0.31
CA GLU A 106 9.25 8.05 0.37
C GLU A 106 9.32 8.22 1.90
N ASN A 107 9.44 9.48 2.36
CA ASN A 107 9.64 9.79 3.78
C ASN A 107 8.60 10.78 4.33
N ALA A 108 7.53 11.05 3.58
CA ALA A 108 6.54 12.04 3.94
C ALA A 108 5.17 11.75 3.32
N LEU A 109 4.13 12.21 3.99
CA LEU A 109 2.78 12.28 3.45
C LEU A 109 2.24 13.67 3.75
N TYR A 110 1.50 14.24 2.82
CA TYR A 110 0.70 15.43 3.08
C TYR A 110 -0.59 15.36 2.27
N MET A 111 -1.56 16.20 2.62
CA MET A 111 -2.82 16.32 1.90
C MET A 111 -3.06 17.75 1.42
N ASN A 112 -3.74 17.92 0.30
CA ASN A 112 -4.05 19.24 -0.26
C ASN A 112 -5.06 20.03 0.60
N TYR A 113 -6.09 19.37 1.12
CA TYR A 113 -7.04 19.91 2.09
C TYR A 113 -7.85 18.77 2.73
N THR A 114 -8.57 19.07 3.83
CA THR A 114 -9.45 18.11 4.53
C THR A 114 -10.90 18.55 4.47
N ASN A 115 -11.81 17.57 4.54
CA ASN A 115 -13.24 17.77 4.71
C ASN A 115 -13.83 16.71 5.66
N GLU A 116 -15.13 16.79 5.94
CA GLU A 116 -15.82 15.85 6.85
C GLU A 116 -15.67 14.37 6.43
N GLN A 117 -15.62 14.08 5.12
CA GLN A 117 -15.44 12.72 4.61
C GLN A 117 -14.05 12.17 4.96
N THR A 118 -12.99 12.97 4.77
CA THR A 118 -11.63 12.56 5.17
C THR A 118 -11.51 12.36 6.67
N THR A 119 -12.14 13.22 7.49
CA THR A 119 -12.13 13.06 8.95
C THR A 119 -12.74 11.73 9.38
N LYS A 120 -13.87 11.33 8.78
CA LYS A 120 -14.51 10.02 9.03
C LYS A 120 -13.61 8.86 8.61
N ALA A 121 -12.95 8.98 7.45
CA ALA A 121 -12.03 7.95 6.97
C ALA A 121 -10.82 7.78 7.90
N PHE A 122 -10.23 8.87 8.39
CA PHE A 122 -9.10 8.83 9.33
C PHE A 122 -9.48 8.16 10.66
N GLN A 123 -10.67 8.44 11.18
CA GLN A 123 -11.18 7.80 12.38
C GLN A 123 -11.41 6.30 12.18
N LEU A 124 -12.08 5.91 11.08
CA LEU A 124 -12.42 4.52 10.80
C LEU A 124 -11.17 3.64 10.60
N LEU A 125 -10.15 4.18 9.93
CA LEU A 125 -8.92 3.45 9.60
C LEU A 125 -7.80 3.60 10.63
N ASN A 126 -8.04 4.36 11.71
CA ASN A 126 -7.02 4.77 12.67
C ASN A 126 -5.77 5.35 11.96
N PHE A 127 -6.01 6.14 10.91
CA PHE A 127 -4.98 6.70 10.06
C PHE A 127 -4.60 8.09 10.61
N PRO A 128 -3.32 8.38 10.86
CA PRO A 128 -2.90 9.69 11.33
C PRO A 128 -3.16 10.75 10.26
N GLN A 129 -3.86 11.83 10.60
CA GLN A 129 -4.13 12.90 9.66
C GLN A 129 -2.79 13.52 9.18
N PRO A 130 -2.50 13.52 7.87
CA PRO A 130 -1.30 14.15 7.33
C PRO A 130 -1.35 15.68 7.47
N PRO A 131 -0.18 16.37 7.46
CA PRO A 131 -0.14 17.82 7.34
C PRO A 131 -0.85 18.28 6.06
N ILE A 132 -1.47 19.46 6.11
CA ILE A 132 -2.10 20.10 4.96
C ILE A 132 -1.06 21.01 4.30
N LEU A 133 -0.77 20.79 3.01
CA LEU A 133 0.18 21.60 2.23
C LEU A 133 -0.44 22.04 0.89
N PRO A 134 0.04 23.14 0.28
CA PRO A 134 -0.42 23.57 -1.04
C PRO A 134 -0.16 22.51 -2.13
N LEU A 135 -1.05 22.42 -3.12
CA LEU A 135 -0.90 21.49 -4.26
C LEU A 135 0.43 21.65 -5.03
N THR A 136 1.03 22.84 -4.99
CA THR A 136 2.34 23.11 -5.60
C THR A 136 3.47 22.24 -5.05
N GLU A 137 3.33 21.71 -3.82
CA GLU A 137 4.29 20.76 -3.26
C GLU A 137 4.33 19.43 -4.03
N ALA A 138 3.29 19.09 -4.78
CA ALA A 138 3.24 17.85 -5.56
C ALA A 138 4.26 17.83 -6.72
N ALA A 139 4.79 18.99 -7.11
CA ALA A 139 5.86 19.08 -8.08
C ALA A 139 7.24 18.67 -7.52
N GLN A 140 7.37 18.46 -6.21
CA GLN A 140 8.64 18.20 -5.55
C GLN A 140 8.82 16.71 -5.23
N GLY A 141 9.91 16.11 -5.71
CA GLY A 141 10.28 14.74 -5.37
C GLY A 141 9.38 13.67 -6.01
N GLU A 142 9.61 12.42 -5.63
CA GLU A 142 8.87 11.27 -6.14
C GLU A 142 7.62 11.00 -5.31
N ILE A 143 6.49 10.82 -5.98
CA ILE A 143 5.23 10.37 -5.38
C ILE A 143 5.02 8.92 -5.79
N PHE A 144 4.81 8.04 -4.83
CA PHE A 144 4.66 6.60 -5.06
C PHE A 144 3.21 6.12 -5.04
N GLN A 145 2.34 6.86 -4.35
CA GLN A 145 0.91 6.59 -4.28
C GLN A 145 0.15 7.89 -4.02
N LEU A 146 -1.08 7.95 -4.48
CA LEU A 146 -2.05 8.95 -4.05
C LEU A 146 -3.19 8.25 -3.33
N ILE A 147 -3.74 8.87 -2.28
CA ILE A 147 -4.98 8.43 -1.66
C ILE A 147 -6.05 9.47 -2.00
N ALA A 148 -6.86 9.17 -3.00
CA ALA A 148 -7.85 10.08 -3.56
C ALA A 148 -9.24 9.85 -2.95
N PHE A 149 -9.75 10.85 -2.22
CA PHE A 149 -11.06 10.83 -1.58
C PHE A 149 -12.14 11.31 -2.55
N PHE A 150 -12.31 10.54 -3.61
CA PHE A 150 -13.23 10.81 -4.70
C PHE A 150 -14.34 9.75 -4.82
N THR A 151 -15.44 10.13 -5.46
CA THR A 151 -16.53 9.20 -5.78
C THR A 151 -16.16 8.31 -6.98
N PRO A 152 -16.83 7.16 -7.18
CA PRO A 152 -16.64 6.35 -8.38
C PRO A 152 -16.88 7.11 -9.69
N SER A 153 -17.76 8.12 -9.70
CA SER A 153 -17.98 8.97 -10.88
C SER A 153 -16.78 9.85 -11.19
N GLN A 154 -16.19 10.48 -10.16
CA GLN A 154 -14.98 11.29 -10.33
C GLN A 154 -13.79 10.42 -10.73
N GLU A 155 -13.69 9.21 -10.18
CA GLU A 155 -12.67 8.23 -10.55
C GLU A 155 -12.75 7.88 -12.05
N MET A 156 -13.93 7.61 -12.58
CA MET A 156 -14.14 7.36 -14.02
C MET A 156 -13.77 8.56 -14.90
N GLU A 157 -13.83 9.78 -14.37
CA GLU A 157 -13.50 11.01 -15.10
C GLU A 157 -11.98 11.31 -15.09
N ILE A 158 -11.32 11.11 -13.94
CA ILE A 158 -9.89 11.46 -13.79
C ILE A 158 -8.95 10.37 -14.29
N MET A 159 -9.27 9.09 -14.09
CA MET A 159 -8.35 8.00 -14.44
C MET A 159 -7.96 7.96 -15.93
N PRO A 160 -8.84 8.26 -16.91
CA PRO A 160 -8.45 8.38 -18.31
C PRO A 160 -7.42 9.49 -18.60
N GLN A 161 -7.29 10.48 -17.71
CA GLN A 161 -6.30 11.56 -17.81
C GLN A 161 -4.96 11.20 -17.15
N LEU A 162 -4.87 10.05 -16.47
CA LEU A 162 -3.67 9.53 -15.79
C LEU A 162 -3.26 8.19 -16.41
N PRO A 163 -2.78 8.18 -17.67
CA PRO A 163 -2.61 6.96 -18.46
C PRO A 163 -1.52 6.01 -17.93
N HIS A 164 -0.63 6.50 -17.05
CA HIS A 164 0.41 5.71 -16.42
C HIS A 164 0.06 5.36 -14.97
N CYS A 165 -1.20 5.53 -14.58
CA CYS A 165 -1.70 5.18 -13.26
C CYS A 165 -2.80 4.13 -13.36
N GLN A 166 -3.00 3.42 -12.26
CA GLN A 166 -4.16 2.56 -12.04
C GLN A 166 -4.74 2.83 -10.66
N SER A 167 -6.05 2.63 -10.54
CA SER A 167 -6.78 2.79 -9.28
C SER A 167 -7.02 1.43 -8.63
N THR A 168 -6.82 1.34 -7.33
CA THR A 168 -7.09 0.13 -6.54
C THR A 168 -8.04 0.46 -5.39
N ARG A 169 -9.34 0.39 -5.68
CA ARG A 169 -10.40 0.66 -4.70
C ARG A 169 -10.77 -0.61 -3.94
N TRP A 170 -10.57 -0.58 -2.63
CA TRP A 170 -11.00 -1.64 -1.70
C TRP A 170 -12.03 -1.14 -0.66
N THR A 171 -12.33 0.17 -0.67
CA THR A 171 -13.30 0.82 0.21
C THR A 171 -14.16 1.83 -0.55
N SER A 172 -15.35 2.15 -0.03
CA SER A 172 -16.22 3.17 -0.62
C SER A 172 -15.73 4.60 -0.37
N LEU A 173 -14.79 4.81 0.56
CA LEU A 173 -14.38 6.14 1.02
C LEU A 173 -13.31 6.82 0.16
N PHE A 174 -12.41 6.05 -0.44
CA PHE A 174 -11.31 6.55 -1.28
C PHE A 174 -10.80 5.44 -2.20
N SER A 175 -9.90 5.80 -3.10
CA SER A 175 -9.08 4.82 -3.80
C SER A 175 -7.61 5.20 -3.72
N ASP A 176 -6.76 4.17 -3.71
CA ASP A 176 -5.34 4.34 -3.95
C ASP A 176 -5.10 4.46 -5.46
N ILE A 177 -4.36 5.48 -5.89
CA ILE A 177 -3.86 5.61 -7.25
C ILE A 177 -2.37 5.29 -7.20
N ILE A 178 -1.95 4.29 -7.96
CA ILE A 178 -0.58 3.79 -8.00
C ILE A 178 -0.07 3.77 -9.46
N PRO A 179 1.24 3.71 -9.69
CA PRO A 179 1.78 3.62 -11.05
C PRO A 179 1.28 2.34 -11.73
N LEU A 180 0.92 2.44 -13.00
CA LEU A 180 0.45 1.33 -13.82
C LEU A 180 1.49 0.19 -13.81
N GLY A 181 1.01 -1.04 -13.61
CA GLY A 181 1.89 -2.20 -13.48
C GLY A 181 2.48 -2.38 -12.08
N SER A 182 2.12 -1.56 -11.09
CA SER A 182 2.41 -1.83 -9.68
C SER A 182 1.26 -2.62 -9.05
N ASN A 183 1.57 -3.68 -8.31
CA ASN A 183 0.62 -4.38 -7.45
C ASN A 183 1.40 -5.27 -6.46
N LYS A 184 0.68 -5.88 -5.50
CA LYS A 184 1.30 -6.76 -4.49
C LYS A 184 2.00 -7.99 -5.09
N GLN A 185 1.60 -8.47 -6.28
CA GLN A 185 2.35 -9.52 -6.96
C GLN A 185 3.72 -9.03 -7.42
N ILE A 186 3.82 -7.85 -8.03
CA ILE A 186 5.09 -7.32 -8.54
C ILE A 186 6.11 -7.10 -7.42
N GLY A 187 5.68 -6.54 -6.29
CA GLY A 187 6.59 -6.39 -5.15
C GLY A 187 6.98 -7.74 -4.53
N MET A 188 6.08 -8.72 -4.47
CA MET A 188 6.42 -10.09 -4.08
C MET A 188 7.46 -10.68 -5.03
N GLN A 189 7.28 -10.54 -6.35
CA GLN A 189 8.24 -10.97 -7.37
C GLN A 189 9.64 -10.40 -7.11
N LYS A 190 9.73 -9.09 -6.83
CA LYS A 190 11.02 -8.43 -6.54
C LYS A 190 11.70 -8.97 -5.29
N ILE A 191 10.92 -9.26 -4.24
CA ILE A 191 11.45 -9.85 -3.00
C ILE A 191 11.91 -11.30 -3.25
N ILE A 192 11.14 -12.14 -3.94
CA ILE A 192 11.55 -13.53 -4.18
C ILE A 192 12.76 -13.61 -5.11
N GLU A 193 12.85 -12.71 -6.11
CA GLU A 193 14.01 -12.57 -7.00
C GLU A 193 15.26 -12.21 -6.19
N TYR A 194 15.14 -11.30 -5.23
CA TYR A 194 16.24 -10.89 -4.35
C TYR A 194 16.81 -12.05 -3.54
N TYR A 195 15.96 -12.96 -3.04
CA TYR A 195 16.39 -14.14 -2.27
C TYR A 195 16.67 -15.38 -3.13
N GLY A 196 16.38 -15.35 -4.43
CA GLY A 196 16.50 -16.50 -5.33
C GLY A 196 15.53 -17.62 -5.00
N PHE A 197 14.33 -17.30 -4.51
CA PHE A 197 13.27 -18.27 -4.23
C PHE A 197 12.39 -18.53 -5.46
N SER A 198 11.82 -19.73 -5.56
CA SER A 198 10.75 -19.99 -6.51
C SER A 198 9.38 -19.70 -5.89
N ARG A 199 8.36 -19.46 -6.73
CA ARG A 199 7.00 -19.20 -6.23
C ARG A 199 6.43 -20.36 -5.41
N GLU A 200 6.80 -21.61 -5.71
CA GLU A 200 6.38 -22.82 -5.00
C GLU A 200 6.94 -22.88 -3.56
N GLU A 201 7.94 -22.07 -3.25
CA GLU A 201 8.54 -21.93 -1.92
C GLU A 201 7.89 -20.82 -1.10
N VAL A 202 6.80 -20.22 -1.60
CA VAL A 202 6.16 -19.04 -1.01
C VAL A 202 4.70 -19.32 -0.67
N ILE A 203 4.30 -18.86 0.52
CA ILE A 203 2.90 -18.77 0.93
C ILE A 203 2.48 -17.31 1.10
N ALA A 204 1.24 -16.99 0.75
CA ALA A 204 0.69 -15.64 0.88
C ALA A 204 -0.69 -15.67 1.57
N PHE A 205 -0.96 -14.65 2.39
CA PHE A 205 -2.22 -14.46 3.11
C PHE A 205 -2.77 -13.06 2.80
N GLY A 206 -4.05 -12.96 2.45
CA GLY A 206 -4.71 -11.68 2.18
C GLY A 206 -6.24 -11.78 2.18
N ASP A 207 -6.92 -10.66 2.35
CA ASP A 207 -8.39 -10.60 2.40
C ASP A 207 -8.99 -9.61 1.38
N GLY A 208 -8.17 -8.71 0.83
CA GLY A 208 -8.62 -7.61 -0.03
C GLY A 208 -8.49 -7.87 -1.53
N GLY A 209 -9.16 -7.05 -2.33
CA GLY A 209 -9.05 -7.10 -3.80
C GLY A 209 -7.64 -6.80 -4.32
N ASN A 210 -6.86 -5.99 -3.61
CA ASN A 210 -5.46 -5.71 -3.90
C ASN A 210 -4.52 -6.89 -3.61
N ASP A 211 -4.97 -7.90 -2.86
CA ASP A 211 -4.23 -9.15 -2.61
C ASP A 211 -4.39 -10.18 -3.72
N ILE A 212 -5.47 -10.11 -4.52
CA ILE A 212 -5.78 -11.11 -5.55
C ILE A 212 -4.58 -11.42 -6.46
N PRO A 213 -3.86 -10.44 -7.04
CA PRO A 213 -2.70 -10.75 -7.89
C PRO A 213 -1.61 -11.53 -7.12
N MET A 214 -1.33 -11.12 -5.88
CA MET A 214 -0.33 -11.76 -5.03
C MET A 214 -0.72 -13.20 -4.69
N LEU A 215 -1.98 -13.41 -4.31
CA LEU A 215 -2.54 -14.73 -3.99
C LEU A 215 -2.53 -15.65 -5.22
N GLN A 216 -2.88 -15.15 -6.41
CA GLN A 216 -2.82 -15.92 -7.66
C GLN A 216 -1.39 -16.31 -8.06
N TYR A 217 -0.41 -15.48 -7.69
CA TYR A 217 0.99 -15.71 -8.03
C TYR A 217 1.69 -16.71 -7.11
N ALA A 218 1.41 -16.65 -5.80
CA ALA A 218 2.05 -17.48 -4.77
C ALA A 218 1.86 -18.98 -5.02
N GLY A 219 2.82 -19.79 -4.54
CA GLY A 219 2.74 -21.25 -4.61
C GLY A 219 1.61 -21.82 -3.73
N ILE A 220 1.37 -21.18 -2.59
CA ILE A 220 0.22 -21.43 -1.72
C ILE A 220 -0.41 -20.09 -1.38
N SER A 221 -1.74 -20.00 -1.48
CA SER A 221 -2.51 -18.81 -1.16
C SER A 221 -3.60 -19.12 -0.13
N VAL A 222 -3.81 -18.22 0.81
CA VAL A 222 -4.84 -18.29 1.85
C VAL A 222 -5.63 -17.00 1.91
#